data_AF-A0A8T3QGW7-F1
#
_entry.id   AF-A0A8T3QGW7-F1
#
_cell.length_a   1.000
_cell.length_b   1.000
_cell.length_c   1.000
_cell.angle_alpha   90.00
_cell.angle_beta   90.00
_cell.angle_gamma   90.00
#
_symmetry.space_group_name_H-M   'P 1'
#
loop_
_entity.id
_entity.type
_entity.pdbx_description
1 polymer ?
#
loop_
_entity_poly.entity_id
_entity_poly.type
_entity_poly.pdbx_seq_one_letter_code
_entity_poly.pdbx_strand_id
1 'polypeptide(L)'
;MVRRHRRFELLQVTLGEIPIGSCTIDLWEDDEGKEQWSARVLMKTGHGSTEGVIIGRTRDGRTLTGQARFATDQQGPRGGRTVLVELHGQGPLEETAALPAPSAAEAAPPTP
;
A
#
# COMPACT_ATOMS: atom_id res chain seq x y z
N MET A 1 -20.18 -7.77 12.96
CA MET A 1 -19.93 -9.02 12.23
C MET A 1 -19.02 -8.71 11.06
N VAL A 2 -17.96 -9.48 10.88
CA VAL A 2 -17.03 -9.32 9.76
C VAL A 2 -17.50 -10.20 8.60
N ARG A 3 -17.60 -9.63 7.40
CA ARG A 3 -17.99 -10.36 6.19
C ARG A 3 -16.93 -10.20 5.11
N ARG A 4 -16.92 -11.13 4.15
CA ARG A 4 -16.06 -11.11 2.95
C ARG A 4 -14.58 -10.81 3.24
N HIS A 5 -14.08 -11.32 4.38
CA HIS A 5 -12.69 -11.13 4.74
C HIS A 5 -11.78 -11.80 3.71
N ARG A 6 -10.80 -11.04 3.21
CA ARG A 6 -9.74 -11.53 2.34
C ARG A 6 -8.40 -10.98 2.78
N ARG A 7 -7.38 -11.81 2.68
CA ARG A 7 -5.99 -11.43 2.90
C ARG A 7 -5.20 -11.56 1.61
N PHE A 8 -4.41 -10.54 1.28
CA PHE A 8 -3.55 -10.55 0.10
C PHE A 8 -2.31 -9.69 0.32
N GLU A 9 -1.37 -9.76 -0.61
CA GLU A 9 -0.10 -9.04 -0.57
C GLU A 9 -0.14 -7.87 -1.57
N LEU A 10 0.34 -6.71 -1.14
CA LEU A 10 0.75 -5.63 -2.02
C LEU A 10 2.27 -5.57 -2.10
N LEU A 11 2.75 -5.43 -3.32
CA LEU A 11 4.15 -5.34 -3.73
C LEU A 11 4.47 -3.90 -4.11
N GLN A 12 5.76 -3.55 -4.04
CA GLN A 12 6.27 -2.24 -4.47
C GLN A 12 5.50 -1.07 -3.82
N VAL A 13 5.20 -1.20 -2.54
CA VAL A 13 4.32 -0.30 -1.82
C VAL A 13 5.07 0.98 -1.46
N THR A 14 4.43 2.12 -1.70
CA THR A 14 4.83 3.42 -1.17
C THR A 14 3.83 3.90 -0.13
N LEU A 15 4.28 4.74 0.80
CA LEU A 15 3.44 5.57 1.66
C LEU A 15 3.81 7.03 1.37
N GLY A 16 2.89 7.78 0.75
CA GLY A 16 3.25 9.00 0.04
C GLY A 16 4.30 8.68 -1.03
N GLU A 17 5.43 9.37 -0.97
CA GLU A 17 6.57 9.16 -1.88
C GLU A 17 7.62 8.17 -1.31
N ILE A 18 7.42 7.66 -0.10
CA ILE A 18 8.42 6.85 0.60
C ILE A 18 8.19 5.36 0.26
N PRO A 19 9.17 4.65 -0.32
CA PRO A 19 9.04 3.21 -0.53
C PRO A 19 9.09 2.46 0.80
N ILE A 20 8.09 1.63 1.06
CA ILE A 20 7.93 0.84 2.29
C ILE A 20 8.01 -0.67 2.06
N GLY A 21 8.22 -1.11 0.82
CA GLY A 21 8.49 -2.51 0.48
C GLY A 21 7.24 -3.28 0.10
N SER A 22 6.91 -4.34 0.83
CA SER A 22 5.70 -5.14 0.64
C SER A 22 4.85 -5.12 1.89
N CYS A 23 3.53 -5.12 1.76
CA CYS A 23 2.62 -5.21 2.89
C CYS A 23 1.59 -6.30 2.71
N THR A 24 1.16 -6.89 3.83
CA THR A 24 0.01 -7.79 3.87
C THR A 24 -1.24 -6.97 4.18
N ILE A 25 -2.24 -7.04 3.32
CA ILE A 25 -3.54 -6.41 3.50
C ILE A 25 -4.53 -7.44 4.06
N ASP A 26 -5.21 -7.09 5.14
CA ASP A 26 -6.47 -7.69 5.57
C ASP A 26 -7.60 -6.74 5.17
N LEU A 27 -8.54 -7.18 4.34
CA LEU A 27 -9.69 -6.41 3.88
C LEU A 27 -10.97 -7.13 4.27
N TRP A 28 -11.98 -6.40 4.74
CA TRP A 28 -13.27 -6.95 5.11
C TRP A 28 -14.41 -5.95 4.92
N GLU A 29 -15.63 -6.44 5.02
CA GLU A 29 -16.85 -5.63 5.07
C GLU A 29 -17.38 -5.62 6.52
N ASP A 30 -17.70 -4.44 7.04
CA ASP A 30 -18.31 -4.26 8.36
C ASP A 30 -19.84 -4.45 8.35
N ASP A 31 -20.49 -4.23 9.49
CA ASP A 31 -21.95 -4.41 9.63
C ASP A 31 -22.77 -3.41 8.80
N GLU A 32 -22.16 -2.29 8.42
CA GLU A 32 -22.80 -1.26 7.57
C GLU A 32 -22.57 -1.53 6.08
N GLY A 33 -21.90 -2.63 5.72
CA GLY A 33 -21.55 -2.94 4.34
C GLY A 33 -20.36 -2.13 3.83
N LYS A 34 -19.63 -1.42 4.71
CA LYS A 34 -18.48 -0.60 4.31
C LYS A 34 -17.22 -1.45 4.28
N GLU A 35 -16.43 -1.22 3.24
CA GLU A 35 -15.11 -1.83 3.12
C GLU A 35 -14.17 -1.19 4.14
N GLN A 36 -13.49 -2.05 4.89
CA GLN A 36 -12.49 -1.72 5.89
C GLN A 36 -11.24 -2.52 5.59
N TRP A 37 -10.08 -1.97 5.93
CA TRP A 37 -8.83 -2.70 5.80
C TRP A 37 -7.75 -2.27 6.78
N SER A 38 -6.81 -3.18 6.98
CA SER A 38 -5.56 -2.94 7.70
C SER A 38 -4.39 -3.51 6.91
N ALA A 39 -3.25 -2.82 6.94
CA ALA A 39 -2.01 -3.31 6.36
C ALA A 39 -0.98 -3.60 7.44
N ARG A 40 -0.22 -4.69 7.29
CA ARG A 40 0.98 -4.96 8.08
C ARG A 40 2.21 -4.89 7.21
N VAL A 41 3.21 -4.12 7.64
CA VAL A 41 4.43 -3.87 6.89
C VAL A 41 5.65 -3.89 7.80
N LEU A 42 6.76 -4.44 7.31
CA LEU A 42 8.05 -4.37 7.98
C LEU A 42 8.81 -3.15 7.45
N MET A 43 9.06 -2.17 8.32
CA MET A 43 9.67 -0.91 7.93
C MET A 43 10.90 -0.61 8.79
N LYS A 44 11.86 0.20 8.31
CA LYS A 44 13.06 0.61 9.07
C LYS A 44 12.81 1.69 10.15
N THR A 45 13.01 1.40 11.44
CA THR A 45 12.88 2.36 12.58
C THR A 45 13.16 3.84 12.24
N GLY A 46 12.25 4.76 12.61
CA GLY A 46 12.43 6.21 12.39
C GLY A 46 11.65 6.78 11.20
N HIS A 47 10.53 6.19 10.82
CA HIS A 47 9.65 6.74 9.78
C HIS A 47 8.99 8.02 10.26
N GLY A 48 9.15 9.09 9.47
CA GLY A 48 8.66 10.42 9.83
C GLY A 48 7.17 10.66 9.58
N SER A 49 6.48 9.78 8.86
CA SER A 49 5.05 9.94 8.55
C SER A 49 4.19 8.96 9.32
N THR A 50 3.19 9.46 10.04
CA THR A 50 2.18 8.67 10.76
C THR A 50 0.89 8.48 9.96
N GLU A 51 0.79 9.07 8.77
CA GLU A 51 -0.33 8.94 7.85
C GLU A 51 0.13 9.13 6.40
N GLY A 52 -0.70 8.74 5.44
CA GLY A 52 -0.47 9.01 4.02
C GLY A 52 -1.20 8.06 3.10
N VAL A 53 -1.12 8.34 1.80
CA VAL A 53 -1.64 7.46 0.75
C VAL A 53 -0.70 6.27 0.59
N ILE A 54 -1.21 5.06 0.73
CA ILE A 54 -0.51 3.87 0.25
C ILE A 54 -0.84 3.60 -1.21
N ILE A 55 0.18 3.28 -1.99
CA ILE A 55 0.03 2.83 -3.38
C ILE A 55 0.84 1.54 -3.52
N GLY A 56 0.24 0.49 -4.08
CA GLY A 56 0.93 -0.78 -4.25
C GLY A 56 0.32 -1.64 -5.35
N ARG A 57 1.04 -2.68 -5.76
CA ARG A 57 0.59 -3.62 -6.78
C ARG A 57 0.23 -4.97 -6.19
N THR A 58 -0.93 -5.47 -6.53
CA THR A 58 -1.31 -6.86 -6.27
C THR A 58 -0.52 -7.80 -7.18
N ARG A 59 -0.49 -9.09 -6.83
CA ARG A 59 0.23 -10.12 -7.60
C ARG A 59 -0.33 -10.32 -9.02
N ASP A 60 -1.60 -10.02 -9.25
CA ASP A 60 -2.23 -10.09 -10.57
C ASP A 60 -2.01 -8.81 -11.42
N GLY A 61 -1.24 -7.85 -10.90
CA GLY A 61 -0.81 -6.65 -11.63
C GLY A 61 -1.68 -5.42 -11.42
N ARG A 62 -2.79 -5.52 -10.68
CA ARG A 62 -3.64 -4.35 -10.38
C ARG A 62 -2.95 -3.42 -9.37
N THR A 63 -3.08 -2.12 -9.60
CA THR A 63 -2.57 -1.09 -8.68
C THR A 63 -3.69 -0.64 -7.74
N LEU A 64 -3.49 -0.77 -6.44
CA LEU A 64 -4.43 -0.31 -5.43
C LEU A 64 -3.87 0.93 -4.72
N THR A 65 -4.76 1.86 -4.39
CA THR A 65 -4.48 3.07 -3.63
C THR A 65 -5.44 3.21 -2.46
N GLY A 66 -4.99 3.79 -1.34
CA GLY A 66 -5.87 4.10 -0.21
C GLY A 66 -5.21 4.99 0.83
N GLN A 67 -6.01 5.77 1.55
CA GLN A 67 -5.53 6.56 2.68
C GLN A 67 -5.28 5.67 3.88
N ALA A 68 -4.14 5.84 4.54
CA ALA A 68 -3.70 5.02 5.66
C ALA A 68 -3.22 5.87 6.83
N ARG A 69 -3.48 5.40 8.04
CA ARG A 69 -2.91 5.97 9.27
C ARG A 69 -2.19 4.89 10.08
N PHE A 70 -1.07 5.25 10.69
CA PHE A 70 -0.37 4.39 11.64
C PHE A 70 -1.27 4.12 12.85
N ALA A 71 -1.46 2.84 13.14
CA ALA A 71 -2.23 2.39 14.29
C ALA A 71 -1.32 1.96 15.44
N THR A 72 -0.33 1.12 15.16
CA THR A 72 0.62 0.63 16.15
C THR A 72 1.93 0.21 15.49
N ASP A 73 3.02 0.27 16.23
CA ASP A 73 4.30 -0.32 15.87
C ASP A 73 4.75 -1.32 16.93
N GLN A 74 5.33 -2.43 16.47
CA GLN A 74 5.92 -3.45 17.31
C GLN A 74 7.41 -3.56 16.97
N GLN A 75 8.24 -3.29 17.97
CA GLN A 75 9.68 -3.49 17.87
C GLN A 75 10.01 -4.98 17.78
N GLY A 76 10.94 -5.33 16.88
CA GLY A 76 11.42 -6.70 16.79
C GLY A 76 12.20 -7.13 18.05
N PRO A 77 12.27 -8.43 18.36
CA PRO A 77 12.84 -8.96 19.62
C PRO A 77 14.30 -8.62 19.93
N ARG A 78 15.04 -8.05 18.96
CA ARG A 78 16.47 -7.72 19.08
C ARG A 78 16.75 -6.22 19.04
N GLY A 79 15.76 -5.35 19.25
CA GLY A 79 15.92 -3.89 19.12
C GLY A 79 16.42 -3.47 17.74
N GLY A 80 16.09 -4.29 16.72
CA GLY A 80 16.61 -4.16 15.38
C GLY A 80 16.10 -2.90 14.68
N ARG A 81 16.83 -2.49 13.64
CA ARG A 81 16.53 -1.33 12.78
C ARG A 81 15.20 -1.46 12.00
N THR A 82 14.33 -2.40 12.35
CA THR A 82 13.07 -2.71 11.68
C THR A 82 11.95 -2.89 12.69
N VAL A 83 10.81 -2.26 12.42
CA VAL A 83 9.55 -2.35 13.17
C VAL A 83 8.48 -2.99 12.30
N LEU A 84 7.61 -3.79 12.92
CA LEU A 84 6.35 -4.19 12.31
C LEU A 84 5.34 -3.07 12.55
N VAL A 85 4.84 -2.45 11.49
CA VAL A 85 3.86 -1.39 11.56
C VAL A 85 2.51 -1.93 11.10
N GLU A 86 1.46 -1.61 11.86
CA GLU A 86 0.09 -1.77 11.42
C GLU A 86 -0.47 -0.41 10.98
N LEU A 87 -1.03 -0.39 9.77
CA LEU A 87 -1.73 0.76 9.19
C LEU A 87 -3.21 0.46 9.12
N HIS A 88 -4.05 1.42 9.49
CA HIS A 88 -5.50 1.34 9.33
C HIS A 88 -5.93 2.19 8.13
N GLY A 89 -6.79 1.59 7.29
CA GLY A 89 -7.39 2.28 6.17
C GLY A 89 -8.37 3.36 6.60
N GLN A 90 -8.31 4.50 5.91
CA GLN A 90 -9.27 5.59 6.03
C GLN A 90 -10.14 5.60 4.77
N GLY A 91 -11.05 4.63 4.67
CA GLY A 91 -11.88 4.39 3.48
C GLY A 91 -11.43 3.17 2.66
N PRO A 92 -12.10 2.90 1.53
CA PRO A 92 -11.86 1.71 0.71
C PRO A 92 -10.49 1.76 0.00
N LEU A 93 -10.03 0.59 -0.47
CA LEU A 93 -8.93 0.52 -1.43
C LEU A 93 -9.49 0.69 -2.85
N GLU A 94 -9.02 1.70 -3.55
CA GLU A 94 -9.45 1.97 -4.92
C GLU A 94 -8.45 1.38 -5.92
N GLU A 95 -8.96 0.78 -7.00
CA GLU A 95 -8.14 0.38 -8.12
C GLU A 95 -7.82 1.61 -8.97
N THR A 96 -6.56 2.01 -8.99
CA THR A 96 -6.08 3.03 -9.91
C THR A 96 -5.75 2.35 -11.23
N ALA A 97 -6.43 2.75 -12.31
CA ALA A 97 -5.99 2.41 -13.66
C ALA A 97 -4.55 2.90 -13.80
N ALA A 98 -3.60 1.98 -14.01
CA ALA A 98 -2.22 2.34 -14.26
C ALA A 98 -2.21 3.41 -15.36
N LEU A 99 -1.60 4.56 -15.10
CA LEU A 99 -1.32 5.55 -16.14
C LEU A 99 -0.73 4.79 -17.34
N PRO A 100 -1.27 4.97 -18.57
CA PRO A 100 -0.68 4.31 -19.73
C PRO A 100 0.81 4.66 -19.75
N ALA A 101 1.66 3.63 -19.93
CA ALA A 101 3.09 3.84 -20.09
C ALA A 101 3.33 4.96 -21.12
N PRO A 102 4.29 5.88 -20.91
CA PRO A 102 4.55 6.92 -21.89
C PRO A 102 4.81 6.24 -23.23
N SER A 103 3.93 6.50 -24.19
CA SER A 103 4.01 5.95 -25.54
C SER A 103 5.38 6.31 -26.09
N ALA A 104 6.14 5.30 -26.54
CA ALA A 104 7.41 5.45 -27.23
C ALA A 104 7.19 6.04 -28.64
N ALA A 105 6.57 7.21 -28.71
CA ALA A 105 6.14 7.87 -29.93
C ALA A 105 6.68 9.30 -29.99
N GLU A 106 7.97 9.49 -29.75
CA GLU A 106 8.69 10.65 -30.29
C GLU A 106 10.20 10.40 -30.35
N ALA A 107 10.59 9.51 -31.24
CA ALA A 107 11.95 9.46 -31.76
C ALA A 107 11.87 9.38 -33.29
N ALA A 108 11.37 10.45 -33.90
CA ALA A 108 11.60 10.66 -35.32
C ALA A 108 13.09 11.02 -35.51
N PRO A 109 13.84 10.31 -36.36
CA PRO A 109 15.22 10.69 -36.62
C PRO A 109 15.25 12.01 -37.41
N PRO A 110 16.22 12.91 -37.17
CA PRO A 110 16.45 14.01 -38.07
C PRO A 110 16.91 13.44 -39.43
N THR A 111 16.15 13.72 -40.47
CA THR A 111 16.50 13.44 -41.86
C THR A 111 17.77 14.24 -42.24
N PRO A 112 18.73 13.65 -42.97
CA PRO A 112 20.00 14.29 -43.36
C PRO A 112 19.83 15.50 -44.28
#